data_AF-A0AB36VF90-F1
#
_entry.id   AF-A0AB36VF90-F1
#
_cell.length_a   1.000
_cell.length_b   1.000
_cell.length_c   1.000
_cell.angle_alpha   90.00
_cell.angle_beta   90.00
_cell.angle_gamma   90.00
#
_symmetry.space_group_name_H-M   'P 1'
#
loop_
_entity.id
_entity.type
_entity.pdbx_description
1 polymer ?
#
loop_
_entity_poly.entity_id
_entity_poly.type
_entity_poly.pdbx_seq_one_letter_code
_entity_poly.pdbx_strand_id
1 'polypeptide(L)'
;MATLQEKLYDVLQVSEENENAQAIVYTRLIGIECADFCTRCGGSGHYSYSQSHGTTCFKCEGKKYQMPKITKKLLAKVEAAIEEGKLDKYFGEVKKRQQIKVFIKVIREYRVYFADIFEEDEFSKYYDAVKKKERSFERFAYELLKSHNKFLDEIEEKCSYFGRRVHRNYAERKATAEKDIIDNYKEYLEKIKEAHDILTDREKLVEYTEQKIEESKANYEKALKEGLEAAVKEENWLFVKTLAELLIELKEG
;
A
#
# COMPACT_ATOMS: atom_id res chain seq x y z
N MET A 1 21.89 -37.30 -12.03
CA MET A 1 21.70 -36.89 -10.62
C MET A 1 21.45 -35.40 -10.61
N ALA A 2 20.41 -34.94 -9.91
CA ALA A 2 20.12 -33.51 -9.89
C ALA A 2 21.27 -32.71 -9.27
N THR A 3 21.62 -31.57 -9.88
CA THR A 3 22.64 -30.65 -9.34
C THR A 3 22.17 -30.06 -8.00
N LEU A 4 23.11 -29.53 -7.20
CA LEU A 4 22.72 -28.87 -5.93
C LEU A 4 21.83 -27.63 -6.18
N GLN A 5 21.95 -27.02 -7.35
CA GLN A 5 21.13 -25.89 -7.74
C GLN A 5 19.71 -26.31 -8.10
N GLU A 6 19.53 -27.36 -8.91
CA GLU A 6 18.23 -27.97 -9.22
C GLU A 6 17.49 -28.35 -7.94
N LYS A 7 18.18 -29.01 -7.00
CA LYS A 7 17.60 -29.36 -5.69
C LYS A 7 17.16 -28.14 -4.89
N LEU A 8 17.96 -27.08 -4.89
CA LEU A 8 17.62 -25.85 -4.18
C LEU A 8 16.38 -25.18 -4.78
N TYR A 9 16.26 -25.20 -6.11
CA TYR A 9 15.13 -24.62 -6.83
C TYR A 9 13.85 -25.39 -6.53
N ASP A 10 13.90 -26.72 -6.62
CA ASP A 10 12.79 -27.61 -6.30
C ASP A 10 12.30 -27.42 -4.85
N VAL A 11 13.22 -27.48 -3.88
CA VAL A 11 12.92 -27.32 -2.45
C VAL A 11 12.32 -25.93 -2.15
N LEU A 12 12.81 -24.88 -2.82
CA LEU A 12 12.25 -23.54 -2.67
C LEU A 12 11.02 -23.30 -3.54
N GLN A 13 10.56 -24.26 -4.34
CA GLN A 13 9.42 -24.18 -5.27
C GLN A 13 9.60 -23.13 -6.39
N VAL A 14 10.81 -23.00 -6.94
CA VAL A 14 11.15 -22.06 -8.02
C VAL A 14 11.28 -22.84 -9.33
N SER A 15 10.55 -22.44 -10.37
CA SER A 15 10.75 -22.99 -11.73
C SER A 15 12.08 -22.51 -12.32
N GLU A 16 12.86 -23.43 -12.87
CA GLU A 16 14.12 -23.15 -13.57
C GLU A 16 13.94 -22.31 -14.83
N GLU A 17 12.79 -22.44 -15.48
CA GLU A 17 12.45 -21.71 -16.71
C GLU A 17 12.13 -20.23 -16.45
N ASN A 18 12.01 -19.83 -15.17
CA ASN A 18 11.76 -18.44 -14.83
C ASN A 18 13.01 -17.58 -15.08
N GLU A 19 12.90 -16.58 -15.94
CA GLU A 19 13.96 -15.61 -16.25
C GLU A 19 14.58 -14.95 -15.00
N ASN A 20 13.83 -14.87 -13.89
CA ASN A 20 14.24 -14.28 -12.63
C ASN A 20 14.47 -15.32 -11.52
N ALA A 21 14.64 -16.61 -11.85
CA ALA A 21 14.73 -17.70 -10.89
C ALA A 21 15.78 -17.45 -9.79
N GLN A 22 16.98 -16.99 -10.16
CA GLN A 22 18.04 -16.68 -9.18
C GLN A 22 17.64 -15.59 -8.18
N ALA A 23 16.98 -14.53 -8.67
CA ALA A 23 16.52 -13.43 -7.81
C ALA A 23 15.39 -13.90 -6.86
N ILE A 24 14.51 -14.77 -7.34
CA ILE A 24 13.43 -15.38 -6.54
C ILE A 24 14.04 -16.27 -5.46
N VAL A 25 14.96 -17.17 -5.82
CA VAL A 25 15.69 -18.02 -4.87
C VAL A 25 16.34 -17.17 -3.79
N TYR A 26 17.07 -16.13 -4.19
CA TYR A 26 17.74 -15.25 -3.24
C TYR A 26 16.76 -14.56 -2.28
N THR A 27 15.65 -14.05 -2.80
CA THR A 27 14.61 -13.41 -1.98
C THR A 27 13.96 -14.40 -1.01
N ARG A 28 13.71 -15.64 -1.46
CA ARG A 28 13.18 -16.71 -0.62
C ARG A 28 14.17 -17.09 0.48
N LEU A 29 15.45 -17.27 0.15
CA LEU A 29 16.52 -17.54 1.12
C LEU A 29 16.61 -16.46 2.20
N ILE A 30 16.43 -15.18 1.85
CA ILE A 30 16.33 -14.09 2.83
C ILE A 30 15.07 -14.26 3.69
N GLY A 31 13.93 -14.50 3.05
CA GLY A 31 12.62 -14.64 3.71
C GLY A 31 12.56 -15.78 4.73
N ILE A 32 13.30 -16.87 4.50
CA ILE A 32 13.42 -18.02 5.42
C ILE A 32 14.69 -17.96 6.28
N GLU A 33 15.36 -16.81 6.35
CA GLU A 33 16.53 -16.57 7.22
C GLU A 33 17.74 -17.49 6.93
N CYS A 34 17.83 -17.98 5.70
CA CYS A 34 18.93 -18.83 5.25
C CYS A 34 20.08 -18.04 4.61
N ALA A 35 19.86 -16.78 4.20
CA ALA A 35 20.89 -15.88 3.71
C ALA A 35 21.55 -15.08 4.84
N ASP A 36 22.87 -14.93 4.78
CA ASP A 36 23.62 -14.16 5.79
C ASP A 36 23.58 -12.66 5.50
N PHE A 37 23.65 -11.86 6.56
CA PHE A 37 23.80 -10.41 6.43
C PHE A 37 25.10 -10.05 5.72
N CYS A 38 25.06 -8.94 4.98
CA CYS A 38 26.25 -8.43 4.34
C CYS A 38 27.28 -8.01 5.39
N THR A 39 28.36 -8.79 5.49
CA THR A 39 29.48 -8.56 6.42
C THR A 39 30.10 -7.16 6.34
N ARG A 40 30.00 -6.46 5.21
CA ARG A 40 30.55 -5.10 5.05
C ARG A 40 29.69 -4.03 5.71
N CYS A 41 28.36 -4.13 5.60
CA CYS A 41 27.44 -3.12 6.15
C CYS A 41 26.68 -3.61 7.38
N GLY A 42 26.93 -4.83 7.85
CA GLY A 42 26.21 -5.42 8.98
C GLY A 42 24.70 -5.53 8.73
N GLY A 43 24.25 -5.64 7.48
CA GLY A 43 22.83 -5.67 7.15
C GLY A 43 22.15 -4.30 7.06
N SER A 44 22.84 -3.19 7.28
CA SER A 44 22.23 -1.86 7.14
C SER A 44 21.86 -1.56 5.68
N GLY A 45 22.62 -2.11 4.73
CA GLY A 45 22.55 -1.77 3.30
C GLY A 45 23.26 -0.45 2.98
N HIS A 46 23.72 0.26 4.00
CA HIS A 46 24.35 1.56 3.88
C HIS A 46 25.82 1.53 4.30
N TYR A 47 26.59 2.45 3.76
CA TYR A 47 27.97 2.74 4.14
C TYR A 47 28.18 4.25 4.20
N SER A 48 29.37 4.70 4.63
CA SER A 48 29.73 6.12 4.63
C SER A 48 29.47 6.74 3.26
N TYR A 49 28.88 7.94 3.26
CA TYR A 49 28.50 8.65 2.05
C TYR A 49 29.71 8.86 1.12
N SER A 50 29.49 8.61 -0.18
CA SER A 50 30.42 8.96 -1.26
C SER A 50 29.67 9.80 -2.30
N GLN A 51 30.34 10.78 -2.92
CA GLN A 51 29.70 11.63 -3.94
C GLN A 51 29.21 10.83 -5.15
N SER A 52 29.92 9.78 -5.54
CA SER A 52 29.61 8.99 -6.75
C SER A 52 28.50 7.97 -6.56
N HIS A 53 28.32 7.42 -5.35
CA HIS A 53 27.41 6.27 -5.11
C HIS A 53 26.47 6.47 -3.92
N GLY A 54 26.46 7.67 -3.34
CA GLY A 54 25.66 8.01 -2.16
C GLY A 54 26.07 7.14 -0.96
N THR A 55 25.07 6.64 -0.24
CA THR A 55 25.26 5.81 0.96
C THR A 55 25.14 4.31 0.69
N THR A 56 25.04 3.87 -0.57
CA THR A 56 24.78 2.46 -0.90
C THR A 56 26.01 1.59 -0.60
N CYS A 57 25.83 0.46 0.10
CA CYS A 57 26.94 -0.45 0.39
C CYS A 57 27.44 -1.14 -0.90
N PHE A 58 28.69 -0.88 -1.28
CA PHE A 58 29.33 -1.45 -2.48
C PHE A 58 29.35 -2.98 -2.58
N LYS A 59 29.31 -3.70 -1.46
CA LYS A 59 29.39 -5.17 -1.47
C LYS A 59 28.03 -5.83 -1.73
N CYS A 60 26.95 -5.25 -1.22
CA CYS A 60 25.60 -5.80 -1.40
C CYS A 60 24.71 -4.93 -2.27
N GLU A 61 25.21 -3.79 -2.76
CA GLU A 61 24.47 -2.82 -3.56
C GLU A 61 23.16 -2.39 -2.88
N GLY A 62 23.19 -2.24 -1.55
CA GLY A 62 22.00 -1.90 -0.75
C GLY A 62 21.05 -3.06 -0.45
N LYS A 63 21.28 -4.27 -0.96
CA LYS A 63 20.43 -5.45 -0.74
C LYS A 63 20.48 -6.01 0.68
N LYS A 64 21.40 -5.53 1.54
CA LYS A 64 21.57 -5.88 2.97
C LYS A 64 22.08 -7.30 3.25
N TYR A 65 21.77 -8.26 2.39
CA TYR A 65 22.18 -9.66 2.52
C TYR A 65 23.24 -10.01 1.46
N GLN A 66 23.84 -11.18 1.58
CA GLN A 66 24.69 -11.79 0.55
C GLN A 66 24.12 -13.12 0.12
N MET A 67 24.21 -13.41 -1.18
CA MET A 67 23.82 -14.71 -1.72
C MET A 67 24.79 -15.78 -1.18
N PRO A 68 24.33 -16.76 -0.38
CA PRO A 68 25.20 -17.81 0.12
C PRO A 68 25.65 -18.70 -1.03
N LYS A 69 26.86 -19.28 -0.91
CA LYS A 69 27.31 -20.31 -1.86
C LYS A 69 26.40 -21.53 -1.72
N ILE A 70 25.93 -22.07 -2.84
CA ILE A 70 25.11 -23.28 -2.88
C ILE A 70 26.00 -24.46 -2.46
N THR A 71 25.75 -24.98 -1.26
CA THR A 71 26.48 -26.09 -0.67
C THR A 71 25.50 -27.09 -0.07
N LYS A 72 25.93 -28.33 0.17
CA LYS A 72 25.09 -29.33 0.86
C LYS A 72 24.63 -28.84 2.25
N LYS A 73 25.46 -28.07 2.94
CA LYS A 73 25.12 -27.46 4.24
C LYS A 73 24.00 -26.43 4.12
N LEU A 74 23.99 -25.62 3.05
CA LEU A 74 22.90 -24.69 2.78
C LEU A 74 21.60 -25.43 2.52
N LEU A 75 21.62 -26.48 1.70
CA LEU A 75 20.43 -27.30 1.42
C LEU A 75 19.82 -27.86 2.72
N ALA A 76 20.64 -28.49 3.56
CA ALA A 76 20.16 -29.01 4.85
C ALA A 76 19.58 -27.90 5.75
N LYS A 77 20.17 -26.69 5.75
CA LYS A 77 19.64 -25.53 6.49
C LYS A 77 18.27 -25.10 5.95
N VAL A 78 18.11 -25.10 4.62
CA VAL A 78 16.86 -24.71 3.95
C VAL A 78 15.77 -25.74 4.19
N GLU A 79 16.07 -27.03 4.08
CA GLU A 79 15.15 -28.13 4.38
C GLU A 79 14.65 -28.04 5.82
N ALA A 80 15.55 -27.85 6.80
CA ALA A 80 15.17 -27.64 8.19
C ALA A 80 14.26 -26.40 8.39
N ALA A 81 14.57 -25.28 7.72
CA ALA A 81 13.72 -24.08 7.78
C ALA A 81 12.33 -24.30 7.17
N ILE A 82 12.21 -25.18 6.17
CA ILE A 82 10.94 -25.55 5.55
C ILE A 82 10.15 -26.48 6.49
N GLU A 83 10.79 -27.45 7.13
CA GLU A 83 10.17 -28.30 8.15
C GLU A 83 9.63 -27.47 9.34
N GLU A 84 10.31 -26.37 9.69
CA GLU A 84 9.84 -25.37 10.67
C GLU A 84 8.67 -24.49 10.15
N GLY A 85 8.25 -24.64 8.90
CA GLY A 85 7.15 -23.89 8.28
C GLY A 85 7.51 -22.47 7.87
N LYS A 86 8.81 -22.09 7.81
CA LYS A 86 9.21 -20.72 7.46
C LYS A 86 8.86 -20.34 6.02
N LEU A 87 8.88 -21.30 5.09
CA LEU A 87 8.55 -21.04 3.69
C LEU A 87 7.06 -20.71 3.51
N ASP A 88 6.17 -21.43 4.19
CA ASP A 88 4.73 -21.14 4.17
C ASP A 88 4.42 -19.79 4.81
N LYS A 89 5.08 -19.48 5.94
CA LYS A 89 5.00 -18.17 6.58
C LYS A 89 5.43 -17.06 5.62
N TYR A 90 6.56 -17.25 4.93
CA TYR A 90 7.05 -16.31 3.92
C TYR A 90 6.01 -16.10 2.80
N PHE A 91 5.43 -17.16 2.25
CA PHE A 91 4.40 -17.03 1.21
C PHE A 91 3.15 -16.30 1.71
N GLY A 92 2.73 -16.57 2.95
CA GLY A 92 1.64 -15.84 3.60
C GLY A 92 1.92 -14.34 3.70
N GLU A 93 3.13 -13.94 4.08
CA GLU A 93 3.52 -12.53 4.12
C GLU A 93 3.59 -11.89 2.73
N VAL A 94 4.14 -12.59 1.74
CA VAL A 94 4.20 -12.10 0.35
C VAL A 94 2.81 -11.87 -0.22
N LYS A 95 1.88 -12.82 -0.01
CA LYS A 95 0.49 -12.69 -0.45
C LYS A 95 -0.18 -11.47 0.18
N LYS A 96 -0.01 -11.25 1.48
CA LYS A 96 -0.50 -10.04 2.18
C LYS A 96 0.06 -8.76 1.57
N ARG A 97 1.36 -8.70 1.28
CA ARG A 97 1.99 -7.52 0.63
C ARG A 97 1.45 -7.29 -0.78
N GLN A 98 1.20 -8.34 -1.55
CA GLN A 98 0.59 -8.23 -2.88
C GLN A 98 -0.84 -7.69 -2.80
N GLN A 99 -1.65 -8.19 -1.86
CA GLN A 99 -3.00 -7.66 -1.61
C GLN A 99 -2.98 -6.18 -1.24
N ILE A 100 -2.05 -5.76 -0.37
CA ILE A 100 -1.86 -4.34 -0.02
C ILE A 100 -1.47 -3.50 -1.24
N LYS A 101 -0.59 -4.01 -2.11
CA LYS A 101 -0.22 -3.30 -3.35
C LYS A 101 -1.39 -3.11 -4.30
N VAL A 102 -2.21 -4.15 -4.46
CA VAL A 102 -3.44 -4.07 -5.26
C VAL A 102 -4.39 -3.05 -4.64
N PHE A 103 -4.60 -3.09 -3.32
CA PHE A 103 -5.41 -2.12 -2.60
C PHE A 103 -4.94 -0.67 -2.80
N ILE A 104 -3.63 -0.41 -2.66
CA ILE A 104 -3.05 0.92 -2.89
C ILE A 104 -3.22 1.36 -4.35
N LYS A 105 -3.04 0.44 -5.31
CA LYS A 105 -3.23 0.73 -6.73
C LYS A 105 -4.68 1.14 -6.99
N VAL A 106 -5.64 0.38 -6.48
CA VAL A 106 -7.08 0.66 -6.56
C VAL A 106 -7.38 2.03 -5.95
N ILE A 107 -6.94 2.30 -4.71
CA ILE A 107 -7.09 3.60 -4.06
C ILE A 107 -6.58 4.76 -4.94
N ARG A 108 -5.43 4.59 -5.58
CA ARG A 108 -4.84 5.61 -6.47
C ARG A 108 -5.66 5.78 -7.76
N GLU A 109 -6.16 4.70 -8.33
CA GLU A 109 -6.99 4.72 -9.55
C GLU A 109 -8.35 5.38 -9.30
N TYR A 110 -8.96 5.17 -8.13
CA TYR A 110 -10.22 5.80 -7.75
C TYR A 110 -10.10 7.31 -7.45
N ARG A 111 -8.92 7.93 -7.62
CA ARG A 111 -8.65 9.36 -7.34
C ARG A 111 -9.17 9.83 -5.98
N VAL A 112 -9.35 8.94 -5.00
CA VAL A 112 -9.82 9.30 -3.64
C VAL A 112 -8.78 10.19 -2.93
N TYR A 113 -7.55 10.22 -3.45
CA TYR A 113 -6.52 11.18 -3.08
C TYR A 113 -6.45 12.31 -4.11
N PHE A 114 -7.37 13.27 -4.02
CA PHE A 114 -7.12 14.61 -4.58
C PHE A 114 -6.16 15.36 -3.64
N ALA A 115 -5.15 16.00 -4.20
CA ALA A 115 -4.22 16.88 -3.47
C ALA A 115 -4.98 17.97 -2.68
N ASP A 116 -6.14 18.34 -3.21
CA ASP A 116 -6.99 19.45 -2.81
C ASP A 116 -7.69 19.22 -1.44
N ILE A 117 -7.80 17.96 -0.98
CA ILE A 117 -8.43 17.64 0.32
C ILE A 117 -7.50 17.93 1.51
N PHE A 118 -6.18 17.98 1.28
CA PHE A 118 -5.18 18.08 2.35
C PHE A 118 -4.16 19.22 2.16
N GLU A 119 -4.36 20.12 1.20
CA GLU A 119 -3.44 21.24 0.94
C GLU A 119 -3.38 22.25 2.09
N GLU A 120 -4.39 22.33 2.95
CA GLU A 120 -4.45 23.30 4.07
C GLU A 120 -4.25 22.70 5.48
N ASP A 121 -4.12 21.38 5.62
CA ASP A 121 -3.95 20.72 6.93
C ASP A 121 -2.46 20.45 7.24
N GLU A 122 -2.10 20.35 8.52
CA GLU A 122 -0.74 19.99 9.00
C GLU A 122 -0.25 18.63 8.45
N PHE A 123 -1.17 17.82 7.91
CA PHE A 123 -0.88 16.61 7.14
C PHE A 123 -0.07 16.86 5.85
N SER A 124 -0.13 18.06 5.26
CA SER A 124 0.70 18.45 4.10
C SER A 124 2.20 18.33 4.39
N LYS A 125 2.64 18.65 5.61
CA LYS A 125 4.04 18.50 6.06
C LYS A 125 4.50 17.04 6.09
N TYR A 126 3.57 16.11 6.29
CA TYR A 126 3.81 14.67 6.25
C TYR A 126 3.63 14.11 4.83
N TYR A 127 2.81 14.76 3.99
CA TYR A 127 2.64 14.45 2.57
C TYR A 127 3.91 14.74 1.75
N ASP A 128 4.74 15.71 2.14
CA ASP A 128 6.07 15.91 1.53
C ASP A 128 7.01 14.71 1.69
N ALA A 129 6.76 13.80 2.64
CA ALA A 129 7.47 12.53 2.73
C ALA A 129 7.06 11.55 1.59
N VAL A 130 5.85 11.68 1.05
CA VAL A 130 5.32 10.90 -0.08
C VAL A 130 6.10 11.22 -1.37
N LYS A 131 6.48 12.49 -1.57
CA LYS A 131 7.31 12.91 -2.72
C LYS A 131 8.74 12.37 -2.64
N LYS A 132 9.22 12.00 -1.45
CA LYS A 132 10.60 11.51 -1.20
C LYS A 132 10.83 10.02 -1.50
N LYS A 133 9.91 9.31 -2.17
CA LYS A 133 10.05 7.88 -2.56
C LYS A 133 10.33 6.93 -1.39
N GLU A 134 9.83 7.23 -0.18
CA GLU A 134 10.00 6.29 0.92
C GLU A 134 8.94 5.19 0.90
N ARG A 135 9.38 3.97 1.20
CA ARG A 135 8.56 2.77 1.51
C ARG A 135 7.69 2.96 2.76
N SER A 136 7.42 4.20 3.15
CA SER A 136 6.79 4.60 4.41
C SER A 136 5.30 4.38 4.35
N PHE A 137 4.59 4.64 3.25
CA PHE A 137 3.12 4.52 3.21
C PHE A 137 2.62 3.06 3.28
N GLU A 138 3.21 2.13 2.53
CA GLU A 138 2.89 0.69 2.61
C GLU A 138 3.19 0.12 4.01
N ARG A 139 4.31 0.53 4.60
CA ARG A 139 4.67 0.18 5.97
C ARG A 139 3.75 0.87 6.97
N PHE A 140 3.31 2.10 6.72
CA PHE A 140 2.45 2.88 7.59
C PHE A 140 1.04 2.32 7.61
N ALA A 141 0.46 1.99 6.45
CA ALA A 141 -0.83 1.30 6.37
C ALA A 141 -0.78 -0.10 7.01
N TYR A 142 0.31 -0.85 6.82
CA TYR A 142 0.52 -2.15 7.45
C TYR A 142 0.72 -2.05 8.97
N GLU A 143 1.51 -1.09 9.45
CA GLU A 143 1.69 -0.82 10.88
C GLU A 143 0.40 -0.28 11.49
N LEU A 144 -0.35 0.62 10.82
CA LEU A 144 -1.67 1.12 11.28
C LEU A 144 -2.65 -0.04 11.49
N LEU A 145 -2.75 -0.94 10.51
CA LEU A 145 -3.61 -2.13 10.61
C LEU A 145 -3.17 -3.07 11.73
N LYS A 146 -1.86 -3.17 11.98
CA LYS A 146 -1.27 -4.07 12.98
C LYS A 146 -1.26 -3.48 14.40
N SER A 147 -1.21 -2.16 14.52
CA SER A 147 -1.07 -1.42 15.78
C SER A 147 -2.31 -0.60 16.14
N HIS A 148 -3.41 -0.75 15.40
CA HIS A 148 -4.63 0.05 15.56
C HIS A 148 -5.09 0.21 17.01
N ASN A 149 -5.23 -0.89 17.76
CA ASN A 149 -5.65 -0.83 19.16
C ASN A 149 -4.59 -0.11 20.01
N LYS A 150 -3.31 -0.37 19.77
CA LYS A 150 -2.21 0.29 20.49
C LYS A 150 -2.12 1.79 20.19
N PHE A 151 -2.42 2.21 18.97
CA PHE A 151 -2.48 3.62 18.59
C PHE A 151 -3.65 4.34 19.27
N LEU A 152 -4.83 3.71 19.32
CA LEU A 152 -5.97 4.22 20.07
C LEU A 152 -5.64 4.32 21.57
N ASP A 153 -5.01 3.29 22.14
CA ASP A 153 -4.57 3.28 23.54
C ASP A 153 -3.54 4.40 23.83
N GLU A 154 -2.56 4.61 22.94
CA GLU A 154 -1.54 5.68 23.06
C GLU A 154 -2.14 7.09 22.93
N ILE A 155 -3.18 7.27 22.09
CA ILE A 155 -3.91 8.53 22.00
C ILE A 155 -4.75 8.75 23.25
N GLU A 156 -5.51 7.75 23.71
CA GLU A 156 -6.31 7.83 24.93
C GLU A 156 -5.43 8.11 26.17
N GLU A 157 -4.27 7.49 26.26
CA GLU A 157 -3.29 7.74 27.33
C GLU A 157 -2.78 9.19 27.29
N LYS A 158 -2.39 9.69 26.11
CA LYS A 158 -1.96 11.08 25.93
C LYS A 158 -3.08 12.07 26.27
N CYS A 159 -4.31 11.79 25.86
CA CYS A 159 -5.50 12.58 26.21
C CYS A 159 -5.73 12.61 27.73
N SER A 160 -5.56 11.48 28.42
CA SER A 160 -5.73 11.39 29.88
C SER A 160 -4.70 12.21 30.69
N TYR A 161 -3.49 12.38 30.15
CA TYR A 161 -2.38 13.07 30.81
C TYR A 161 -2.60 14.59 30.87
N PHE A 162 -3.28 15.18 29.88
CA PHE A 162 -3.53 16.63 29.82
C PHE A 162 -4.62 17.12 30.79
N GLY A 163 -5.46 16.22 31.32
CA GLY A 163 -6.55 16.59 32.24
C GLY A 163 -6.09 17.04 33.64
N ARG A 164 -4.82 16.82 34.04
CA ARG A 164 -4.39 17.01 35.44
C ARG A 164 -3.64 18.32 35.74
N ARG A 165 -3.18 19.09 34.73
CA ARG A 165 -2.30 20.27 34.97
C ARG A 165 -2.53 21.48 34.04
N VAL A 166 -3.65 21.53 33.31
CA VAL A 166 -3.89 22.58 32.30
C VAL A 166 -5.12 23.42 32.66
N HIS A 167 -5.08 24.72 32.36
CA HIS A 167 -6.19 25.65 32.60
C HIS A 167 -7.48 25.16 31.91
N ARG A 168 -8.60 25.17 32.65
CA ARG A 168 -9.88 24.53 32.28
C ARG A 168 -10.32 24.77 30.83
N ASN A 169 -10.34 26.02 30.38
CA ASN A 169 -10.78 26.36 29.02
C ASN A 169 -9.86 25.82 27.90
N TYR A 170 -8.56 25.67 28.18
CA TYR A 170 -7.61 25.09 27.22
C TYR A 170 -7.72 23.56 27.20
N ALA A 171 -7.96 22.96 28.37
CA ALA A 171 -8.27 21.53 28.47
C ALA A 171 -9.57 21.18 27.73
N GLU A 172 -10.63 22.00 27.85
CA GLU A 172 -11.90 21.79 27.15
C GLU A 172 -11.76 21.91 25.62
N ARG A 173 -11.13 22.97 25.09
CA ARG A 173 -10.94 23.13 23.63
C ARG A 173 -10.06 22.03 23.04
N LYS A 174 -9.02 21.61 23.76
CA LYS A 174 -8.14 20.53 23.32
C LYS A 174 -8.84 19.17 23.36
N ALA A 175 -9.64 18.90 24.39
CA ALA A 175 -10.45 17.69 24.48
C ALA A 175 -11.49 17.61 23.34
N THR A 176 -12.10 18.73 22.94
CA THR A 176 -12.98 18.77 21.76
C THR A 176 -12.21 18.46 20.48
N ALA A 177 -11.07 19.10 20.25
CA ALA A 177 -10.25 18.84 19.07
C ALA A 177 -9.71 17.39 19.02
N GLU A 178 -9.30 16.84 20.17
CA GLU A 178 -8.85 15.44 20.28
C GLU A 178 -10.00 14.46 20.06
N LYS A 179 -11.22 14.78 20.55
CA LYS A 179 -12.42 13.99 20.27
C LYS A 179 -12.75 14.01 18.78
N ASP A 180 -12.71 15.17 18.13
CA ASP A 180 -12.95 15.29 16.69
C ASP A 180 -11.90 14.47 15.89
N ILE A 181 -10.63 14.48 16.32
CA ILE A 181 -9.58 13.64 15.71
C ILE A 181 -9.88 12.15 15.88
N ILE A 182 -10.30 11.71 17.07
CA ILE A 182 -10.63 10.31 17.34
C ILE A 182 -11.87 9.88 16.55
N ASP A 183 -12.91 10.72 16.50
CA ASP A 183 -14.15 10.44 15.80
C ASP A 183 -13.91 10.38 14.28
N ASN A 184 -13.13 11.31 13.73
CA ASN A 184 -12.68 11.29 12.33
C ASN A 184 -11.84 10.04 12.02
N TYR A 185 -10.93 9.65 12.93
CA TYR A 185 -10.11 8.46 12.76
C TYR A 185 -10.95 7.18 12.79
N LYS A 186 -11.95 7.09 13.68
CA LYS A 186 -12.90 5.97 13.74
C LYS A 186 -13.73 5.88 12.46
N GLU A 187 -14.27 7.00 11.98
CA GLU A 187 -15.02 7.04 10.72
C GLU A 187 -14.15 6.58 9.54
N TYR A 188 -12.92 7.07 9.47
CA TYR A 188 -11.96 6.68 8.43
C TYR A 188 -11.63 5.18 8.50
N LEU A 189 -11.50 4.63 9.69
CA LEU A 189 -11.20 3.22 9.88
C LEU A 189 -12.38 2.31 9.53
N GLU A 190 -13.62 2.72 9.83
CA GLU A 190 -14.81 2.00 9.39
C GLU A 190 -14.92 1.98 7.86
N LYS A 191 -14.63 3.11 7.18
CA LYS A 191 -14.53 3.15 5.71
C LYS A 191 -13.47 2.20 5.17
N ILE A 192 -12.33 2.06 5.86
CA ILE A 192 -11.29 1.08 5.47
C ILE A 192 -11.77 -0.35 5.65
N LYS A 193 -12.46 -0.66 6.76
CA LYS A 193 -13.02 -1.99 7.00
C LYS A 193 -14.09 -2.36 5.97
N GLU A 194 -14.98 -1.43 5.67
CA GLU A 194 -16.01 -1.57 4.64
C GLU A 194 -15.38 -1.82 3.26
N ALA A 195 -14.40 -1.00 2.87
CA ALA A 195 -13.68 -1.20 1.62
C ALA A 195 -12.93 -2.54 1.58
N HIS A 196 -12.33 -2.97 2.70
CA HIS A 196 -11.68 -4.27 2.79
C HIS A 196 -12.70 -5.41 2.63
N ASP A 197 -13.83 -5.34 3.33
CA ASP A 197 -14.92 -6.32 3.24
C ASP A 197 -15.42 -6.47 1.79
N ILE A 198 -15.70 -5.36 1.12
CA ILE A 198 -16.07 -5.33 -0.31
C ILE A 198 -14.99 -5.98 -1.19
N LEU A 199 -13.72 -5.73 -0.92
CA LEU A 199 -12.62 -6.26 -1.75
C LEU A 199 -12.28 -7.72 -1.50
N THR A 200 -12.60 -8.24 -0.31
CA THR A 200 -12.34 -9.65 0.04
C THR A 200 -13.50 -10.58 -0.28
N ASP A 201 -14.69 -10.04 -0.50
CA ASP A 201 -15.88 -10.77 -0.88
C ASP A 201 -16.19 -10.52 -2.37
N ARG A 202 -16.22 -11.59 -3.16
CA ARG A 202 -16.42 -11.51 -4.62
C ARG A 202 -17.79 -10.96 -4.97
N GLU A 203 -18.84 -11.33 -4.23
CA GLU A 203 -20.21 -10.92 -4.54
C GLU A 203 -20.39 -9.43 -4.25
N LYS A 204 -19.90 -8.97 -3.09
CA LYS A 204 -19.90 -7.54 -2.74
C LYS A 204 -19.07 -6.70 -3.70
N LEU A 205 -17.96 -7.22 -4.20
CA LEU A 205 -17.15 -6.52 -5.19
C LEU A 205 -17.90 -6.30 -6.51
N VAL A 206 -18.64 -7.32 -6.97
CA VAL A 206 -19.45 -7.21 -8.19
C VAL A 206 -20.56 -6.18 -7.99
N GLU A 207 -21.31 -6.28 -6.89
CA GLU A 207 -22.39 -5.35 -6.55
C GLU A 207 -21.88 -3.90 -6.45
N TYR A 208 -20.77 -3.68 -5.74
CA TYR A 208 -20.14 -2.36 -5.64
C TYR A 208 -19.69 -1.83 -7.01
N THR A 209 -19.17 -2.69 -7.88
CA THR A 209 -18.74 -2.30 -9.22
C THR A 209 -19.92 -1.91 -10.10
N GLU A 210 -21.01 -2.67 -10.07
CA GLU A 210 -22.25 -2.34 -10.78
C GLU A 210 -22.83 -1.02 -10.29
N GLN A 211 -22.91 -0.80 -8.98
CA GLN A 211 -23.34 0.47 -8.40
C GLN A 211 -22.47 1.64 -8.89
N LYS A 212 -21.15 1.48 -8.90
CA LYS A 212 -20.22 2.53 -9.36
C LYS A 212 -20.33 2.81 -10.86
N ILE A 213 -20.60 1.79 -11.68
CA ILE A 213 -20.87 1.97 -13.10
C ILE A 213 -22.14 2.82 -13.29
N GLU A 214 -23.21 2.50 -12.56
CA GLU A 214 -24.47 3.25 -12.65
C GLU A 214 -24.33 4.68 -12.12
N GLU A 215 -23.64 4.90 -11.00
CA GLU A 215 -23.31 6.25 -10.50
C GLU A 215 -22.49 7.04 -11.53
N SER A 216 -21.51 6.41 -12.19
CA SER A 216 -20.69 7.05 -13.22
C SER A 216 -21.52 7.42 -14.44
N LYS A 217 -22.41 6.54 -14.90
CA LYS A 217 -23.34 6.84 -16.01
C LYS A 217 -24.25 8.01 -15.65
N ALA A 218 -24.82 8.03 -14.45
CA ALA A 218 -25.69 9.10 -13.98
C ALA A 218 -24.95 10.46 -13.93
N ASN A 219 -23.71 10.46 -13.42
CA ASN A 219 -22.88 11.67 -13.37
C ASN A 219 -22.50 12.15 -14.78
N TYR A 220 -22.16 11.24 -15.69
CA TYR A 220 -21.85 11.58 -17.07
C TYR A 220 -23.07 12.13 -17.82
N GLU A 221 -24.25 11.50 -17.66
CA GLU A 221 -25.52 12.00 -18.21
C GLU A 221 -25.82 13.41 -17.70
N LYS A 222 -25.64 13.65 -16.40
CA LYS A 222 -25.84 14.98 -15.79
C LYS A 222 -24.90 16.02 -16.42
N ALA A 223 -23.61 15.71 -16.55
CA ALA A 223 -22.64 16.61 -17.16
C ALA A 223 -22.95 16.91 -18.63
N LEU A 224 -23.40 15.91 -19.40
CA LEU A 224 -23.83 16.11 -20.79
C LEU A 224 -25.06 17.03 -20.88
N LYS A 225 -26.04 16.87 -19.98
CA LYS A 225 -27.21 17.76 -19.92
C LYS A 225 -26.83 19.19 -19.59
N GLU A 226 -25.99 19.40 -18.59
CA GLU A 226 -25.49 20.73 -18.20
C GLU A 226 -24.70 21.38 -19.36
N GLY A 227 -23.84 20.61 -20.03
CA GLY A 227 -23.12 21.06 -21.22
C GLY A 227 -24.04 21.40 -22.39
N LEU A 228 -25.10 20.61 -22.61
CA LEU A 228 -26.09 20.84 -23.66
C LEU A 228 -26.86 22.13 -23.40
N GLU A 229 -27.32 22.35 -22.16
CA GLU A 229 -27.97 23.60 -21.76
C GLU A 229 -27.07 24.82 -21.96
N ALA A 230 -25.78 24.72 -21.63
CA ALA A 230 -24.81 25.78 -21.87
C ALA A 230 -24.60 26.05 -23.37
N ALA A 231 -24.41 25.00 -24.17
CA ALA A 231 -24.20 25.10 -25.62
C ALA A 231 -25.41 25.72 -26.35
N VAL A 232 -26.63 25.39 -25.91
CA VAL A 232 -27.86 26.01 -26.43
C VAL A 232 -27.90 27.50 -26.10
N LYS A 233 -27.55 27.90 -24.88
CA LYS A 233 -27.49 29.33 -24.48
C LYS A 233 -26.45 30.12 -25.28
N GLU A 234 -25.35 29.48 -25.67
CA GLU A 234 -24.28 30.07 -26.47
C GLU A 234 -24.52 29.98 -28.00
N GLU A 235 -25.64 29.38 -28.42
CA GLU A 235 -25.97 29.12 -29.83
C GLU A 235 -24.88 28.29 -30.57
N ASN A 236 -24.13 27.45 -29.85
CA ASN A 236 -23.09 26.59 -30.42
C ASN A 236 -23.69 25.26 -30.92
N TRP A 237 -24.37 25.32 -32.07
CA TRP A 237 -25.13 24.18 -32.61
C TRP A 237 -24.29 22.94 -32.95
N LEU A 238 -23.02 23.12 -33.31
CA LEU A 238 -22.11 21.99 -33.53
C LEU A 238 -21.93 21.20 -32.23
N PHE A 239 -21.71 21.91 -31.12
CA PHE A 239 -21.51 21.29 -29.82
C PHE A 239 -22.81 20.70 -29.26
N VAL A 240 -23.96 21.35 -29.49
CA VAL A 240 -25.29 20.80 -29.19
C VAL A 240 -25.50 19.44 -29.86
N LYS A 241 -25.18 19.32 -31.16
CA LYS A 241 -25.29 18.06 -31.90
C LYS A 241 -24.41 16.97 -31.28
N THR A 242 -23.14 17.27 -31.01
CA THR A 242 -22.19 16.31 -30.42
C THR A 242 -22.65 15.84 -29.04
N LEU A 243 -23.11 16.74 -28.17
CA LEU A 243 -23.57 16.36 -26.82
C LEU A 243 -24.87 15.56 -26.86
N ALA A 244 -25.77 15.85 -27.80
CA ALA A 244 -26.99 15.07 -28.00
C ALA A 244 -26.70 13.65 -28.50
N GLU A 245 -25.76 13.48 -29.44
CA GLU A 245 -25.32 12.16 -29.92
C GLU A 245 -24.74 11.32 -28.78
N LEU A 246 -23.87 11.90 -27.94
CA LEU A 246 -23.31 11.22 -26.76
C LEU A 246 -24.38 10.83 -25.73
N LEU A 247 -25.42 11.64 -25.56
CA LEU A 247 -26.56 11.34 -24.68
C LEU A 247 -27.43 10.19 -25.20
N ILE A 248 -27.53 10.03 -26.51
CA ILE A 248 -28.24 8.91 -27.14
C ILE A 248 -27.43 7.63 -26.97
N GLU A 249 -26.13 7.67 -27.31
CA GLU A 249 -25.22 6.52 -27.14
C GLU A 249 -25.24 6.01 -25.68
N LEU A 250 -25.18 6.91 -24.69
CA LEU A 250 -25.23 6.55 -23.28
C LEU A 250 -26.53 5.81 -22.87
N LYS A 251 -27.65 6.10 -23.54
CA LYS A 251 -28.96 5.48 -23.27
C LYS A 251 -29.17 4.15 -23.98
N GLU A 252 -28.50 3.95 -25.12
CA GLU A 252 -28.59 2.72 -25.91
C GLU A 252 -27.68 1.61 -25.37
N GLY A 253 -26.67 1.96 -24.57
CA GLY A 253 -25.78 1.02 -23.86
C GLY A 253 -24.50 0.71 -24.64
#